data_AF-A0A9D9UJX4-F1
#
_entry.id   AF-A0A9D9UJX4-F1
#
_cell.length_a   1.000
_cell.length_b   1.000
_cell.length_c   1.000
_cell.angle_alpha   90.00
_cell.angle_beta   90.00
_cell.angle_gamma   90.00
#
_symmetry.space_group_name_H-M   'P 1'
#
loop_
_entity.id
_entity.type
_entity.pdbx_description
1 polymer ?
#
loop_
_entity_poly.entity_id
_entity_poly.type
_entity_poly.pdbx_seq_one_letter_code
_entity_poly.pdbx_strand_id
1 'polypeptide(L)'
;MIFKFSLLFNYYLYFFTSFFSESIFIHSNDLSRVKFESTIDLQKIERTNKPVNFKAVMVICDNYISPENNEIAQSVRVDMGTLTQMLNILENRKIVTVEKIILQGNKATLANIQKTLKTITSGPDDIILFYFSGHGGMENGKTFIVTADERNLHRVDIEKMISATPARLKMIITDACSNAIEGLTGTRSLSKGNKDIDAGVFDETYKDLFLGYKGMMHLSSSTEGELAWSNDNFGGFFTYHFIKEGLIKKPVKDWYAIFSNAKDKTSQMFMRLPIEDRSKLAKEGVINQTAKAFSMPTLSKKTDVITAPIPDKAQNNTNTTNQPNKVSGKITLYNFTKQSVNFYIDNNDPSKEWLPSKTQQKRVGAGKKLSINSGAAFVGYVYKGEDFYFELENGNYFFALDETGILDLFYKDDDININNYNSVVQIDYNTLLMGNWAWDDTQSGETVLTNFSRKKFVETYQPSNAELIGEWSIRQETLDGTEYNLLTYFYQDSEGSTYELDYIIMYDYEFPDEIQLVFLVAYENDLEISYEEAEEFLEPTIIMYRTE
;
A
#
# COMPACT_ATOMS: atom_id res chain seq x y z
N MET A 1 8.50 20.41 -54.38
CA MET A 1 9.07 19.49 -53.38
C MET A 1 7.95 18.64 -52.76
N ILE A 2 7.20 17.93 -53.61
CA ILE A 2 6.13 16.99 -53.25
C ILE A 2 6.18 15.96 -54.38
N PHE A 3 7.01 14.92 -54.26
CA PHE A 3 7.02 13.70 -55.10
C PHE A 3 8.21 12.82 -54.70
N LYS A 4 8.30 12.40 -53.43
CA LYS A 4 9.29 11.38 -53.00
C LYS A 4 8.90 10.54 -51.76
N PHE A 5 7.63 10.56 -51.33
CA PHE A 5 7.19 9.83 -50.13
C PHE A 5 6.32 8.58 -50.37
N SER A 6 5.97 8.23 -51.61
CA SER A 6 5.01 7.13 -51.86
C SER A 6 5.62 5.74 -52.12
N LEU A 7 6.96 5.61 -52.11
CA LEU A 7 7.65 4.35 -52.46
C LEU A 7 8.21 3.58 -51.26
N LEU A 8 8.28 4.18 -50.07
CA LEU A 8 8.74 3.49 -48.85
C LEU A 8 7.60 2.76 -48.10
N PHE A 9 6.33 3.09 -48.36
CA PHE A 9 5.19 2.50 -47.65
C PHE A 9 4.77 1.12 -48.17
N ASN A 10 5.13 0.75 -49.40
CA ASN A 10 4.75 -0.53 -50.01
C ASN A 10 5.72 -1.69 -49.72
N TYR A 11 6.91 -1.43 -49.18
CA TYR A 11 7.87 -2.50 -48.84
C TYR A 11 7.64 -3.08 -47.43
N TYR A 12 6.97 -2.35 -46.54
CA TYR A 12 6.65 -2.80 -45.17
C TYR A 12 5.40 -3.69 -45.09
N LEU A 13 4.48 -3.60 -46.06
CA LEU A 13 3.24 -4.38 -46.04
C LEU A 13 3.39 -5.82 -46.57
N TYR A 14 4.48 -6.12 -47.27
CA TYR A 14 4.71 -7.45 -47.87
C TYR A 14 5.47 -8.43 -46.94
N PHE A 15 6.04 -7.94 -45.84
CA PHE A 15 6.77 -8.77 -44.87
C PHE A 15 5.88 -9.34 -43.75
N PHE A 16 4.63 -8.87 -43.62
CA PHE A 16 3.73 -9.26 -42.53
C PHE A 16 2.69 -10.34 -42.90
N THR A 17 2.60 -10.77 -44.15
CA THR A 17 1.55 -11.69 -44.62
C THR A 17 2.02 -13.11 -44.91
N SER A 18 3.24 -13.51 -44.53
CA SER A 18 3.79 -14.84 -44.85
C SER A 18 4.12 -15.73 -43.63
N PHE A 19 3.59 -15.45 -42.44
CA PHE A 19 3.83 -16.29 -41.24
C PHE A 19 2.59 -16.86 -40.54
N PHE A 20 1.39 -16.73 -41.13
CA PHE A 20 0.18 -17.33 -40.56
C PHE A 20 -0.45 -18.35 -41.51
N SER A 21 0.07 -19.58 -41.53
CA SER A 21 -0.70 -20.74 -41.98
C SER A 21 -0.10 -22.07 -41.51
N GLU A 22 -0.09 -22.34 -40.20
CA GLU A 22 -0.19 -23.73 -39.70
C GLU A 22 -1.10 -23.78 -38.47
N SER A 23 -2.36 -24.08 -38.74
CA SER A 23 -3.37 -24.44 -37.75
C SER A 23 -3.04 -25.82 -37.16
N ILE A 24 -2.48 -25.84 -35.96
CA ILE A 24 -2.42 -27.05 -35.13
C ILE A 24 -3.67 -27.05 -34.23
N PHE A 25 -4.65 -27.87 -34.61
CA PHE A 25 -5.72 -28.31 -33.72
C PHE A 25 -5.10 -29.16 -32.60
N ILE A 26 -4.92 -28.58 -31.40
CA ILE A 26 -4.64 -29.37 -30.20
C ILE A 26 -5.97 -29.62 -29.50
N HIS A 27 -6.35 -30.90 -29.45
CA HIS A 27 -7.47 -31.41 -28.67
C HIS A 27 -7.38 -30.97 -27.21
N SER A 28 -8.50 -30.46 -26.71
CA SER A 28 -8.76 -30.20 -25.29
C SER A 28 -8.75 -31.53 -24.51
N ASN A 29 -7.57 -31.94 -24.07
CA ASN A 29 -7.46 -32.98 -23.06
C ASN A 29 -7.55 -32.31 -21.67
N ASP A 30 -8.73 -32.47 -21.08
CA ASP A 30 -8.95 -32.72 -19.66
C ASP A 30 -7.85 -32.20 -18.71
N LEU A 31 -7.89 -30.89 -18.44
CA LEU A 31 -7.19 -30.26 -17.32
C LEU A 31 -7.90 -30.65 -16.02
N SER A 32 -7.72 -31.91 -15.60
CA SER A 32 -8.03 -32.30 -14.24
C SER A 32 -7.19 -31.44 -13.29
N ARG A 33 -7.84 -30.49 -12.62
CA ARG A 33 -7.25 -29.58 -11.63
C ARG A 33 -6.34 -30.39 -10.70
N VAL A 34 -5.04 -30.12 -10.76
CA VAL A 34 -4.09 -30.59 -9.74
C VAL A 34 -4.57 -30.01 -8.42
N LYS A 35 -5.12 -30.86 -7.55
CA LYS A 35 -5.46 -30.47 -6.19
C LYS A 35 -4.15 -30.20 -5.45
N PHE A 36 -3.86 -28.92 -5.19
CA PHE A 36 -2.93 -28.53 -4.15
C PHE A 36 -3.51 -29.05 -2.82
N GLU A 37 -2.98 -30.15 -2.30
CA GLU A 37 -3.19 -30.52 -0.91
C GLU A 37 -2.36 -29.58 -0.06
N SER A 38 -2.85 -28.36 0.16
CA SER A 38 -2.27 -27.46 1.15
C SER A 38 -2.42 -28.10 2.53
N THR A 39 -1.32 -28.58 3.12
CA THR A 39 -1.32 -28.90 4.53
C THR A 39 -1.41 -27.60 5.31
N ILE A 40 -2.62 -27.25 5.75
CA ILE A 40 -2.86 -26.19 6.72
C ILE A 40 -2.08 -26.56 7.99
N ASP A 41 -0.97 -25.87 8.25
CA ASP A 41 -0.11 -26.18 9.40
C ASP A 41 0.10 -24.99 10.36
N LEU A 42 -0.42 -23.79 10.06
CA LEU A 42 -0.31 -22.68 11.00
C LEU A 42 -1.25 -22.89 12.19
N GLN A 43 -0.69 -22.98 13.39
CA GLN A 43 -1.41 -23.26 14.63
C GLN A 43 -1.10 -22.21 15.69
N LYS A 44 -2.16 -21.68 16.33
CA LYS A 44 -2.00 -20.85 17.52
C LYS A 44 -1.58 -21.72 18.70
N ILE A 45 -0.58 -21.27 19.43
CA ILE A 45 -0.01 -21.94 20.60
C ILE A 45 0.19 -20.95 21.73
N GLU A 46 0.54 -21.46 22.91
CA GLU A 46 1.06 -20.60 23.97
C GLU A 46 2.36 -19.93 23.53
N ARG A 47 2.54 -18.67 23.92
CA ARG A 47 3.74 -17.90 23.57
C ARG A 47 4.98 -18.57 24.12
N THR A 48 6.03 -18.68 23.31
CA THR A 48 7.34 -19.08 23.84
C THR A 48 7.93 -17.95 24.70
N ASN A 49 8.47 -18.31 25.86
CA ASN A 49 9.20 -17.39 26.75
C ASN A 49 10.71 -17.44 26.54
N LYS A 50 11.18 -18.26 25.60
CA LYS A 50 12.60 -18.36 25.25
C LYS A 50 12.97 -17.22 24.29
N PRO A 51 14.24 -16.80 24.25
CA PRO A 51 14.73 -15.92 23.19
C PRO A 51 14.46 -16.52 21.81
N VAL A 52 13.93 -15.71 20.90
CA VAL A 52 13.59 -16.10 19.53
C VAL A 52 14.43 -15.30 18.56
N ASN A 53 15.13 -15.99 17.65
CA ASN A 53 15.75 -15.35 16.50
C ASN A 53 14.76 -15.34 15.33
N PHE A 54 14.59 -14.18 14.73
CA PHE A 54 13.82 -13.99 13.51
C PHE A 54 14.80 -13.83 12.35
N LYS A 55 14.88 -14.86 11.50
CA LYS A 55 15.74 -14.84 10.32
C LYS A 55 14.93 -14.49 9.08
N ALA A 56 15.19 -13.32 8.50
CA ALA A 56 14.50 -12.82 7.32
C ALA A 56 15.41 -12.91 6.09
N VAL A 57 15.08 -13.80 5.16
CA VAL A 57 15.65 -13.85 3.81
C VAL A 57 14.79 -12.98 2.91
N MET A 58 15.33 -11.83 2.50
CA MET A 58 14.64 -10.84 1.67
C MET A 58 15.25 -10.88 0.26
N VAL A 59 14.46 -11.27 -0.72
CA VAL A 59 14.84 -11.32 -2.14
C VAL A 59 14.14 -10.19 -2.86
N ILE A 60 14.92 -9.19 -3.29
CA ILE A 60 14.42 -7.95 -3.89
C ILE A 60 15.01 -7.84 -5.29
N CYS A 61 14.22 -8.13 -6.32
CA CYS A 61 14.68 -8.08 -7.69
C CYS A 61 14.45 -6.68 -8.30
N ASP A 62 15.31 -5.73 -7.94
CA ASP A 62 15.29 -4.35 -8.46
C ASP A 62 16.34 -4.09 -9.55
N ASN A 63 17.01 -5.15 -10.02
CA ASN A 63 18.02 -5.12 -11.07
C ASN A 63 18.15 -6.52 -11.72
N TYR A 64 17.32 -6.78 -12.72
CA TYR A 64 17.34 -7.91 -13.65
C TYR A 64 18.41 -7.73 -14.73
N ILE A 65 18.90 -8.87 -15.26
CA ILE A 65 19.82 -8.88 -16.41
C ILE A 65 19.20 -8.20 -17.64
N SER A 66 17.91 -8.44 -17.92
CA SER A 66 17.24 -7.73 -19.01
C SER A 66 16.67 -6.39 -18.50
N PRO A 67 17.13 -5.25 -19.05
CA PRO A 67 16.76 -3.93 -18.56
C PRO A 67 15.26 -3.63 -18.56
N GLU A 68 14.51 -4.23 -19.48
CA GLU A 68 13.06 -4.06 -19.61
C GLU A 68 12.28 -4.53 -18.38
N ASN A 69 12.83 -5.48 -17.62
CA ASN A 69 12.23 -6.04 -16.41
C ASN A 69 12.51 -5.19 -15.15
N ASN A 70 13.22 -4.06 -15.29
CA ASN A 70 13.55 -3.16 -14.18
C ASN A 70 12.56 -2.01 -13.99
N GLU A 71 11.43 -2.02 -14.70
CA GLU A 71 10.37 -1.03 -14.53
C GLU A 71 9.77 -1.03 -13.12
N ILE A 72 9.78 -2.19 -12.45
CA ILE A 72 9.25 -2.35 -11.09
C ILE A 72 10.28 -2.00 -9.99
N ALA A 73 11.51 -1.65 -10.36
CA ALA A 73 12.65 -1.55 -9.44
C ALA A 73 12.39 -0.61 -8.25
N GLN A 74 11.66 0.48 -8.47
CA GLN A 74 11.35 1.41 -7.40
C GLN A 74 10.28 0.86 -6.44
N SER A 75 9.16 0.35 -6.95
CA SER A 75 8.14 -0.31 -6.11
C SER A 75 8.68 -1.46 -5.24
N VAL A 76 9.57 -2.31 -5.77
CA VAL A 76 10.17 -3.41 -4.99
C VAL A 76 11.15 -2.91 -3.92
N ARG A 77 11.74 -1.72 -4.09
CA ARG A 77 12.55 -1.06 -3.04
C ARG A 77 11.66 -0.50 -1.93
N VAL A 78 10.46 -0.02 -2.24
CA VAL A 78 9.46 0.39 -1.24
C VAL A 78 9.03 -0.79 -0.40
N ASP A 79 8.78 -1.93 -1.03
CA ASP A 79 8.50 -3.19 -0.34
C ASP A 79 9.63 -3.56 0.64
N MET A 80 10.89 -3.48 0.18
CA MET A 80 12.06 -3.70 1.03
C MET A 80 12.08 -2.76 2.23
N GLY A 81 11.79 -1.46 2.01
CA GLY A 81 11.73 -0.46 3.07
C GLY A 81 10.63 -0.76 4.09
N THR A 82 9.43 -1.10 3.61
CA THR A 82 8.27 -1.47 4.43
C THR A 82 8.56 -2.71 5.28
N LEU A 83 9.10 -3.77 4.68
CA LEU A 83 9.47 -4.97 5.43
C LEU A 83 10.60 -4.70 6.43
N THR A 84 11.60 -3.91 6.03
CA THR A 84 12.70 -3.49 6.93
C THR A 84 12.17 -2.73 8.13
N GLN A 85 11.19 -1.83 7.94
CA GLN A 85 10.54 -1.09 9.00
C GLN A 85 9.84 -2.03 9.99
N MET A 86 9.04 -2.98 9.50
CA MET A 86 8.37 -3.98 10.35
C MET A 86 9.38 -4.77 11.19
N LEU A 87 10.46 -5.25 10.56
CA LEU A 87 11.50 -5.99 11.26
C LEU A 87 12.23 -5.13 12.32
N ASN A 88 12.53 -3.87 12.01
CA ASN A 88 13.13 -2.94 12.98
C ASN A 88 12.21 -2.68 14.17
N ILE A 89 10.90 -2.56 13.95
CA ILE A 89 9.91 -2.41 15.02
C ILE A 89 9.98 -3.60 15.98
N LEU A 90 10.04 -4.83 15.45
CA LEU A 90 10.12 -6.04 16.28
C LEU A 90 11.43 -6.13 17.08
N GLU A 91 12.55 -5.77 16.45
CA GLU A 91 13.88 -5.78 17.08
C GLU A 91 14.01 -4.69 18.16
N ASN A 92 13.68 -3.44 17.83
CA ASN A 92 13.78 -2.30 18.72
C ASN A 92 12.88 -2.45 19.96
N ARG A 93 11.73 -3.11 19.80
CA ARG A 93 10.80 -3.45 20.89
C ARG A 93 11.19 -4.72 21.65
N LYS A 94 12.32 -5.34 21.29
CA LYS A 94 12.86 -6.53 21.94
C LYS A 94 11.87 -7.71 21.95
N ILE A 95 11.04 -7.80 20.91
CA ILE A 95 10.10 -8.92 20.73
C ILE A 95 10.87 -10.16 20.27
N VAL A 96 11.83 -9.97 19.37
CA VAL A 96 12.73 -10.97 18.80
C VAL A 96 14.10 -10.33 18.51
N THR A 97 15.13 -11.15 18.33
CA THR A 97 16.39 -10.71 17.71
C THR A 97 16.30 -10.92 16.21
N VAL A 98 16.60 -9.92 15.38
CA VAL A 98 16.42 -10.03 13.93
C VAL A 98 17.77 -10.26 13.23
N GLU A 99 17.81 -11.25 12.33
CA GLU A 99 18.90 -11.47 11.37
C GLU A 99 18.35 -11.28 9.95
N LYS A 100 18.88 -10.30 9.20
CA LYS A 100 18.43 -10.01 7.83
C LYS A 100 19.47 -10.51 6.82
N ILE A 101 19.03 -11.33 5.87
CA ILE A 101 19.82 -11.76 4.71
C ILE A 101 19.17 -11.16 3.47
N ILE A 102 19.77 -10.09 2.93
CA ILE A 102 19.24 -9.35 1.79
C ILE A 102 19.95 -9.78 0.50
N LEU A 103 19.20 -10.39 -0.41
CA LEU A 103 19.60 -10.67 -1.78
C LEU A 103 18.89 -9.65 -2.68
N GLN A 104 19.58 -8.55 -3.00
CA GLN A 104 19.04 -7.44 -3.79
C GLN A 104 19.70 -7.34 -5.17
N GLY A 105 18.92 -6.99 -6.18
CA GLY A 105 19.36 -6.74 -7.54
C GLY A 105 20.14 -7.92 -8.11
N ASN A 106 21.34 -7.65 -8.64
CA ASN A 106 22.25 -8.66 -9.18
C ASN A 106 22.72 -9.75 -8.18
N LYS A 107 22.43 -9.62 -6.88
CA LYS A 107 22.65 -10.69 -5.89
C LYS A 107 21.46 -11.66 -5.79
N ALA A 108 20.27 -11.26 -6.24
CA ALA A 108 19.03 -12.04 -6.21
C ALA A 108 18.98 -13.14 -7.31
N THR A 109 20.09 -13.82 -7.54
CA THR A 109 20.19 -14.89 -8.54
C THR A 109 19.62 -16.20 -8.01
N LEU A 110 19.18 -17.09 -8.89
CA LEU A 110 18.69 -18.42 -8.53
C LEU A 110 19.69 -19.18 -7.65
N ALA A 111 20.97 -19.16 -8.04
CA ALA A 111 22.03 -19.85 -7.33
C ALA A 111 22.21 -19.31 -5.89
N ASN A 112 22.19 -17.98 -5.73
CA ASN A 112 22.33 -17.36 -4.41
C ASN A 112 21.11 -17.61 -3.53
N ILE A 113 19.89 -17.52 -4.08
CA ILE A 113 18.65 -17.80 -3.34
C ILE A 113 18.65 -19.24 -2.85
N GLN A 114 18.90 -20.21 -3.74
CA GLN A 114 18.93 -21.62 -3.38
C GLN A 114 20.06 -21.93 -2.38
N LYS A 115 21.24 -21.33 -2.53
CA LYS A 115 22.33 -21.49 -1.58
C LYS A 115 21.92 -20.99 -0.20
N THR A 116 21.42 -19.75 -0.10
CA THR A 116 20.95 -19.15 1.15
C THR A 116 19.90 -20.01 1.83
N LEU A 117 18.87 -20.45 1.08
CA LEU A 117 17.80 -21.29 1.62
C LEU A 117 18.26 -22.69 2.07
N LYS A 118 19.30 -23.26 1.43
CA LYS A 118 19.87 -24.55 1.84
C LYS A 118 20.79 -24.44 3.06
N THR A 119 21.43 -23.28 3.25
CA THR A 119 22.42 -23.08 4.33
C THR A 119 21.85 -22.36 5.53
N ILE A 120 20.63 -21.83 5.46
CA ILE A 120 20.00 -21.16 6.59
C ILE A 120 19.79 -22.15 7.74
N THR A 121 20.26 -21.77 8.92
CA THR A 121 20.10 -22.55 10.15
C THR A 121 19.12 -21.85 11.06
N SER A 122 18.34 -22.61 11.82
CA SER A 122 17.45 -22.08 12.85
C SER A 122 17.32 -23.07 14.01
N GLY A 123 16.90 -22.57 15.17
CA GLY A 123 16.45 -23.38 16.30
C GLY A 123 14.96 -23.72 16.22
N PRO A 124 14.48 -24.61 17.11
CA PRO A 124 13.08 -25.04 17.16
C PRO A 124 12.10 -23.98 17.71
N ASP A 125 12.60 -22.87 18.24
CA ASP A 125 11.80 -21.75 18.75
C ASP A 125 11.82 -20.52 17.80
N ASP A 126 12.72 -20.55 16.80
CA ASP A 126 13.01 -19.44 15.88
C ASP A 126 11.92 -19.24 14.81
N ILE A 127 12.00 -18.09 14.15
CA ILE A 127 11.14 -17.71 13.01
C ILE A 127 12.02 -17.64 11.77
N ILE A 128 11.55 -18.21 10.65
CA ILE A 128 12.12 -17.97 9.32
C ILE A 128 11.08 -17.27 8.46
N LEU A 129 11.47 -16.16 7.85
CA LEU A 129 10.74 -15.49 6.78
C LEU A 129 11.53 -15.59 5.49
N PHE A 130 10.88 -16.08 4.43
CA PHE A 130 11.27 -15.82 3.05
C PHE A 130 10.31 -14.78 2.48
N TYR A 131 10.85 -13.65 2.06
CA TYR A 131 10.11 -12.60 1.37
C TYR A 131 10.68 -12.41 -0.03
N PHE A 132 9.80 -12.35 -1.03
CA PHE A 132 10.16 -12.03 -2.41
C PHE A 132 9.32 -10.85 -2.91
N SER A 133 9.96 -9.89 -3.57
CA SER A 133 9.31 -8.85 -4.37
C SER A 133 9.99 -8.75 -5.74
N GLY A 134 9.20 -8.87 -6.80
CA GLY A 134 9.67 -8.90 -8.18
C GLY A 134 8.69 -9.55 -9.16
N HIS A 135 9.15 -9.82 -10.37
CA HIS A 135 8.40 -10.55 -11.39
C HIS A 135 8.11 -12.00 -11.00
N GLY A 136 7.02 -12.53 -11.53
CA GLY A 136 6.59 -13.91 -11.34
C GLY A 136 5.64 -14.34 -12.44
N GLY A 137 5.26 -15.61 -12.42
CA GLY A 137 4.31 -16.15 -13.39
C GLY A 137 3.92 -17.58 -13.10
N MET A 138 3.27 -18.19 -14.07
CA MET A 138 2.86 -19.58 -14.02
C MET A 138 3.29 -20.36 -15.26
N GLU A 139 3.76 -21.59 -15.02
CA GLU A 139 4.11 -22.55 -16.07
C GLU A 139 3.59 -23.93 -15.64
N ASN A 140 2.87 -24.62 -16.54
CA ASN A 140 2.33 -25.96 -16.28
C ASN A 140 1.53 -26.07 -14.97
N GLY A 141 0.72 -25.05 -14.65
CA GLY A 141 -0.08 -24.99 -13.42
C GLY A 141 0.72 -24.73 -12.15
N LYS A 142 2.00 -24.37 -12.25
CA LYS A 142 2.89 -24.06 -11.11
C LYS A 142 3.33 -22.61 -11.14
N THR A 143 3.16 -21.92 -10.03
CA THR A 143 3.66 -20.55 -9.83
C THR A 143 5.17 -20.54 -9.61
N PHE A 144 5.86 -19.54 -10.17
CA PHE A 144 7.27 -19.27 -9.92
C PHE A 144 7.51 -17.78 -9.70
N ILE A 145 8.67 -17.49 -9.12
CA ILE A 145 9.26 -16.15 -9.09
C ILE A 145 10.38 -16.08 -10.14
N VAL A 146 10.59 -14.91 -10.74
CA VAL A 146 11.69 -14.66 -11.68
C VAL A 146 12.84 -14.03 -10.91
N THR A 147 13.97 -14.73 -10.89
CA THR A 147 15.20 -14.25 -10.23
C THR A 147 15.90 -13.19 -11.08
N ALA A 148 16.83 -12.43 -10.49
CA ALA A 148 17.52 -11.35 -11.20
C ALA A 148 18.31 -11.83 -12.43
N ASP A 149 18.74 -13.10 -12.44
CA ASP A 149 19.36 -13.79 -13.59
C ASP A 149 18.35 -14.45 -14.54
N GLU A 150 17.08 -14.04 -14.47
CA GLU A 150 15.97 -14.45 -15.34
C GLU A 150 15.71 -15.96 -15.36
N ARG A 151 15.86 -16.57 -14.18
CA ARG A 151 15.54 -17.98 -13.98
C ARG A 151 14.26 -18.10 -13.16
N ASN A 152 13.45 -19.08 -13.52
CA ASN A 152 12.26 -19.41 -12.75
C ASN A 152 12.66 -20.24 -11.54
N LEU A 153 12.24 -19.80 -10.35
CA LEU A 153 12.24 -20.60 -9.12
C LEU A 153 10.80 -20.87 -8.71
N HIS A 154 10.36 -22.12 -8.78
CA HIS A 154 8.99 -22.45 -8.41
C HIS A 154 8.75 -22.25 -6.91
N ARG A 155 7.59 -21.68 -6.56
CA ARG A 155 7.23 -21.41 -5.16
C ARG A 155 7.16 -22.69 -4.32
N VAL A 156 6.82 -23.83 -4.93
CA VAL A 156 6.83 -25.14 -4.27
C VAL A 156 8.24 -25.60 -3.86
N ASP A 157 9.28 -25.21 -4.60
CA ASP A 157 10.66 -25.55 -4.25
C ASP A 157 11.13 -24.71 -3.05
N ILE A 158 10.70 -23.44 -2.99
CA ILE A 158 10.91 -22.56 -1.84
C ILE A 158 10.21 -23.14 -0.61
N GLU A 159 8.94 -23.52 -0.76
CA GLU A 159 8.14 -24.16 0.29
C GLU A 159 8.83 -25.41 0.83
N LYS A 160 9.34 -26.27 -0.03
CA LYS A 160 10.08 -27.48 0.36
C LYS A 160 11.36 -27.16 1.13
N MET A 161 12.13 -26.17 0.68
CA MET A 161 13.38 -25.77 1.36
C MET A 161 13.10 -25.16 2.74
N ILE A 162 12.13 -24.27 2.84
CA ILE A 162 11.73 -23.63 4.11
C ILE A 162 11.09 -24.63 5.07
N SER A 163 10.24 -25.53 4.57
CA SER A 163 9.60 -26.58 5.37
C SER A 163 10.60 -27.51 6.03
N ALA A 164 11.75 -27.76 5.41
CA ALA A 164 12.81 -28.61 5.95
C ALA A 164 13.57 -27.99 7.14
N THR A 165 13.39 -26.70 7.41
CA THR A 165 14.03 -26.03 8.56
C THR A 165 13.34 -26.42 9.87
N PRO A 166 14.05 -26.42 11.01
CA PRO A 166 13.43 -26.73 12.31
C PRO A 166 12.66 -25.55 12.91
N ALA A 167 12.62 -24.38 12.26
CA ALA A 167 11.96 -23.17 12.77
C ALA A 167 10.53 -23.44 13.24
N ARG A 168 10.15 -22.82 14.36
CA ARG A 168 8.80 -22.91 14.91
C ARG A 168 7.78 -22.34 13.95
N LEU A 169 8.05 -21.13 13.47
CA LEU A 169 7.19 -20.38 12.57
C LEU A 169 7.93 -20.13 11.27
N LYS A 170 7.32 -20.54 10.16
CA LYS A 170 7.87 -20.43 8.81
C LYS A 170 6.93 -19.57 7.98
N MET A 171 7.45 -18.53 7.36
CA MET A 171 6.66 -17.57 6.59
C MET A 171 7.25 -17.48 5.19
N ILE A 172 6.40 -17.62 4.18
CA ILE A 172 6.73 -17.41 2.77
C ILE A 172 5.75 -16.37 2.26
N ILE A 173 6.27 -15.21 1.86
CA ILE A 173 5.47 -14.11 1.32
C ILE A 173 6.06 -13.79 -0.05
N THR A 174 5.22 -13.88 -1.08
CA THR A 174 5.62 -13.59 -2.46
C THR A 174 4.74 -12.48 -3.03
N ASP A 175 5.34 -11.30 -3.25
CA ASP A 175 4.71 -10.24 -4.01
C ASP A 175 5.17 -10.31 -5.47
N ALA A 176 4.42 -11.07 -6.27
CA ALA A 176 4.73 -11.39 -7.66
C ALA A 176 3.50 -11.88 -8.41
N CYS A 177 3.46 -11.62 -9.72
CA CYS A 177 2.39 -12.10 -10.60
C CYS A 177 2.25 -13.63 -10.56
N SER A 178 1.04 -14.10 -10.83
CA SER A 178 0.69 -15.52 -10.92
C SER A 178 -0.08 -15.80 -12.22
N ASN A 179 0.15 -15.06 -13.29
CA ASN A 179 -0.48 -15.25 -14.61
C ASN A 179 0.42 -16.03 -15.59
N ALA A 180 -0.16 -16.46 -16.70
CA ALA A 180 0.62 -17.03 -17.82
C ALA A 180 1.41 -15.91 -18.51
N ILE A 181 2.70 -16.15 -18.78
CA ILE A 181 3.59 -15.16 -19.40
C ILE A 181 3.19 -14.99 -20.88
N GLU A 182 2.32 -14.03 -21.17
CA GLU A 182 2.27 -13.34 -22.46
C GLU A 182 2.23 -11.83 -22.22
N GLY A 183 3.40 -11.19 -22.44
CA GLY A 183 3.60 -9.76 -22.67
C GLY A 183 2.84 -8.76 -21.79
N LEU A 184 3.45 -8.29 -20.71
CA LEU A 184 2.99 -7.10 -19.99
C LEU A 184 4.05 -6.00 -20.03
N THR A 185 3.66 -4.86 -20.60
CA THR A 185 4.44 -3.62 -20.66
C THR A 185 4.13 -2.75 -19.45
N GLY A 186 5.18 -2.28 -18.80
CA GLY A 186 5.19 -1.56 -17.52
C GLY A 186 4.49 -0.22 -17.40
N THR A 187 4.34 0.21 -16.14
CA THR A 187 4.03 1.57 -15.71
C THR A 187 5.06 2.01 -14.64
N ARG A 188 5.44 3.28 -14.65
CA ARG A 188 6.44 3.95 -13.77
C ARG A 188 5.74 4.92 -12.83
N SER A 189 6.33 5.28 -11.66
CA SER A 189 6.54 6.68 -11.19
C SER A 189 6.69 6.85 -9.65
N LEU A 190 7.93 7.21 -9.22
CA LEU A 190 8.39 8.14 -8.15
C LEU A 190 8.06 7.89 -6.65
N SER A 191 8.96 8.39 -5.77
CA SER A 191 9.24 8.01 -4.35
C SER A 191 9.25 9.25 -3.42
N LYS A 192 9.16 9.27 -2.06
CA LYS A 192 9.68 8.35 -0.99
C LYS A 192 9.23 8.82 0.43
N GLY A 193 9.28 7.93 1.44
CA GLY A 193 9.61 8.25 2.86
C GLY A 193 8.95 7.34 3.92
N ASN A 194 9.45 7.28 5.17
CA ASN A 194 8.87 6.45 6.26
C ASN A 194 9.10 7.10 7.64
N LYS A 195 8.08 7.19 8.52
CA LYS A 195 8.18 7.61 9.95
C LYS A 195 8.03 6.43 10.93
N ASP A 196 8.70 6.53 12.08
CA ASP A 196 8.67 5.59 13.20
C ASP A 196 7.39 5.66 14.05
N ILE A 197 6.96 4.51 14.60
CA ILE A 197 5.77 4.37 15.47
C ILE A 197 6.20 4.28 16.93
N ASP A 198 5.61 5.12 17.78
CA ASP A 198 5.85 5.20 19.23
C ASP A 198 5.77 3.84 19.95
N ALA A 199 6.69 3.63 20.90
CA ALA A 199 6.88 2.39 21.62
C ALA A 199 5.68 2.03 22.52
N GLY A 200 5.33 0.73 22.57
CA GLY A 200 4.44 0.15 23.59
C GLY A 200 2.98 -0.13 23.19
N VAL A 201 2.44 0.50 22.13
CA VAL A 201 1.00 0.36 21.80
C VAL A 201 0.61 -1.06 21.33
N PHE A 202 1.53 -1.77 20.66
CA PHE A 202 1.23 -3.03 19.96
C PHE A 202 2.11 -4.21 20.37
N ASP A 203 2.90 -4.09 21.43
CA ASP A 203 3.90 -5.09 21.80
C ASP A 203 3.27 -6.45 22.10
N GLU A 204 2.13 -6.47 22.80
CA GLU A 204 1.39 -7.70 23.09
C GLU A 204 0.81 -8.32 21.81
N THR A 205 0.37 -7.51 20.85
CA THR A 205 -0.07 -7.97 19.54
C THR A 205 1.08 -8.63 18.77
N TYR A 206 2.26 -8.02 18.76
CA TYR A 206 3.44 -8.61 18.12
C TYR A 206 3.87 -9.91 18.80
N LYS A 207 3.85 -9.97 20.14
CA LYS A 207 4.11 -11.22 20.86
C LYS A 207 3.10 -12.31 20.49
N ASP A 208 1.81 -11.98 20.38
CA ASP A 208 0.79 -12.93 19.93
C ASP A 208 1.09 -13.46 18.53
N LEU A 209 1.38 -12.57 17.57
CA LEU A 209 1.62 -12.94 16.18
C LEU A 209 2.91 -13.76 15.98
N PHE A 210 4.02 -13.35 16.60
CA PHE A 210 5.34 -13.90 16.30
C PHE A 210 5.79 -14.97 17.32
N LEU A 211 5.32 -14.91 18.57
CA LEU A 211 5.67 -15.89 19.61
C LEU A 211 4.55 -16.91 19.86
N GLY A 212 3.31 -16.59 19.48
CA GLY A 212 2.10 -17.40 19.73
C GLY A 212 1.63 -18.28 18.57
N TYR A 213 2.45 -18.47 17.53
CA TYR A 213 2.11 -19.34 16.39
C TYR A 213 3.25 -20.32 16.06
N LYS A 214 2.91 -21.49 15.52
CA LYS A 214 3.86 -22.45 14.92
C LYS A 214 3.33 -22.98 13.60
N GLY A 215 4.20 -23.57 12.80
CA GLY A 215 3.90 -24.13 11.48
C GLY A 215 4.26 -23.19 10.34
N MET A 216 3.58 -23.35 9.21
CA MET A 216 3.89 -22.63 7.97
C MET A 216 2.75 -21.72 7.51
N MET A 217 3.12 -20.50 7.13
CA MET A 217 2.29 -19.52 6.46
C MET A 217 2.87 -19.23 5.07
N HIS A 218 2.11 -19.50 4.02
CA HIS A 218 2.52 -19.25 2.63
C HIS A 218 1.48 -18.37 1.96
N LEU A 219 1.85 -17.12 1.68
CA LEU A 219 1.02 -16.09 1.11
C LEU A 219 1.58 -15.62 -0.24
N SER A 220 0.69 -15.29 -1.15
CA SER A 220 1.00 -14.62 -2.41
C SER A 220 0.07 -13.44 -2.65
N SER A 221 0.60 -12.40 -3.30
CA SER A 221 -0.14 -11.19 -3.64
C SER A 221 -1.19 -11.37 -4.74
N SER A 222 -1.16 -12.50 -5.46
CA SER A 222 -2.09 -12.81 -6.55
C SER A 222 -2.50 -14.29 -6.55
N THR A 223 -3.73 -14.56 -6.95
CA THR A 223 -4.23 -15.93 -7.18
C THR A 223 -3.78 -16.39 -8.57
N GLU A 224 -3.74 -17.70 -8.80
CA GLU A 224 -3.41 -18.25 -10.11
C GLU A 224 -4.28 -17.66 -11.22
N GLY A 225 -3.62 -17.17 -12.28
CA GLY A 225 -4.23 -16.44 -13.39
C GLY A 225 -4.26 -14.92 -13.23
N GLU A 226 -3.92 -14.37 -12.06
CA GLU A 226 -3.99 -12.94 -11.80
C GLU A 226 -2.61 -12.26 -11.75
N LEU A 227 -2.62 -10.94 -11.91
CA LEU A 227 -1.46 -10.07 -11.77
C LEU A 227 -1.29 -9.59 -10.33
N ALA A 228 -0.04 -9.31 -9.97
CA ALA A 228 0.29 -8.56 -8.77
C ALA A 228 0.61 -7.12 -9.17
N TRP A 229 -0.14 -6.16 -8.63
CA TRP A 229 0.07 -4.75 -8.91
C TRP A 229 0.91 -4.11 -7.83
N SER A 230 1.67 -3.12 -8.26
CA SER A 230 2.45 -2.24 -7.42
C SER A 230 2.38 -0.82 -7.96
N ASN A 231 2.80 0.13 -7.13
CA ASN A 231 3.26 1.42 -7.61
C ASN A 231 4.48 1.84 -6.78
N ASP A 232 5.16 2.88 -7.22
CA ASP A 232 6.41 3.33 -6.60
C ASP A 232 6.21 4.08 -5.28
N ASN A 233 4.95 4.41 -4.91
CA ASN A 233 4.58 5.06 -3.65
C ASN A 233 4.35 4.03 -2.53
N PHE A 234 3.52 3.04 -2.81
CA PHE A 234 3.07 2.05 -1.84
C PHE A 234 3.86 0.73 -1.90
N GLY A 235 4.60 0.51 -2.99
CA GLY A 235 5.15 -0.79 -3.32
C GLY A 235 4.08 -1.72 -3.87
N GLY A 236 4.26 -3.02 -3.68
CA GLY A 236 3.26 -4.03 -3.99
C GLY A 236 1.99 -3.80 -3.18
N PHE A 237 0.83 -3.80 -3.84
CA PHE A 237 -0.46 -3.51 -3.21
C PHE A 237 -0.75 -4.47 -2.04
N PHE A 238 -0.35 -5.73 -2.20
CA PHE A 238 -0.46 -6.71 -1.12
C PHE A 238 0.52 -6.43 0.01
N THR A 239 1.79 -6.16 -0.30
CA THR A 239 2.80 -5.81 0.71
C THR A 239 2.41 -4.57 1.51
N TYR A 240 1.89 -3.54 0.86
CA TYR A 240 1.36 -2.36 1.53
C TYR A 240 0.26 -2.73 2.53
N HIS A 241 -0.81 -3.37 2.09
CA HIS A 241 -1.93 -3.65 3.00
C HIS A 241 -1.60 -4.72 4.05
N PHE A 242 -0.79 -5.73 3.72
CA PHE A 242 -0.43 -6.80 4.65
C PHE A 242 0.60 -6.34 5.69
N ILE A 243 1.68 -5.69 5.25
CA ILE A 243 2.78 -5.27 6.14
C ILE A 243 2.58 -3.85 6.64
N LYS A 244 2.46 -2.86 5.75
CA LYS A 244 2.36 -1.44 6.17
C LYS A 244 1.08 -1.19 6.97
N GLU A 245 -0.07 -1.54 6.44
CA GLU A 245 -1.32 -1.31 7.17
C GLU A 245 -1.56 -2.38 8.25
N GLY A 246 -1.40 -3.65 7.89
CA GLY A 246 -1.78 -4.79 8.71
C GLY A 246 -0.80 -5.15 9.83
N LEU A 247 0.50 -4.83 9.71
CA LEU A 247 1.49 -5.12 10.75
C LEU A 247 2.08 -3.87 11.38
N ILE A 248 2.25 -2.78 10.62
CA ILE A 248 2.89 -1.56 11.11
C ILE A 248 1.84 -0.60 11.69
N LYS A 249 0.85 -0.17 10.89
CA LYS A 249 -0.11 0.88 11.31
C LYS A 249 -1.20 0.36 12.28
N LYS A 250 -1.81 -0.80 12.00
CA LYS A 250 -2.98 -1.32 12.75
C LYS A 250 -2.88 -2.84 12.98
N PRO A 251 -1.85 -3.33 13.68
CA PRO A 251 -1.72 -4.76 13.93
C PRO A 251 -2.85 -5.29 14.80
N VAL A 252 -3.38 -6.47 14.41
CA VAL A 252 -4.33 -7.25 15.20
C VAL A 252 -3.71 -8.61 15.55
N LYS A 253 -4.16 -9.24 16.64
CA LYS A 253 -3.52 -10.44 17.22
C LYS A 253 -3.81 -11.77 16.50
N ASP A 254 -4.19 -11.69 15.23
CA ASP A 254 -4.62 -12.83 14.43
C ASP A 254 -4.20 -12.71 12.97
N TRP A 255 -3.37 -13.66 12.52
CA TRP A 255 -2.86 -13.68 11.14
C TRP A 255 -3.97 -13.78 10.09
N TYR A 256 -5.07 -14.50 10.38
CA TYR A 256 -6.18 -14.62 9.45
C TYR A 256 -6.90 -13.28 9.28
N ALA A 257 -7.13 -12.54 10.37
CA ALA A 257 -7.72 -11.21 10.30
C ALA A 257 -6.83 -10.23 9.49
N ILE A 258 -5.51 -10.24 9.72
CA ILE A 258 -4.56 -9.41 8.95
C ILE A 258 -4.62 -9.76 7.47
N PHE A 259 -4.52 -11.05 7.14
CA PHE A 259 -4.55 -11.50 5.75
C PHE A 259 -5.89 -11.22 5.06
N SER A 260 -7.02 -11.44 5.74
CA SER A 260 -8.34 -11.18 5.18
C SER A 260 -8.51 -9.70 4.85
N ASN A 261 -8.14 -8.81 5.77
CA ASN A 261 -8.19 -7.36 5.55
C ASN A 261 -7.26 -6.96 4.38
N ALA A 262 -6.03 -7.46 4.37
CA ALA A 262 -5.08 -7.18 3.30
C ALA A 262 -5.60 -7.64 1.94
N LYS A 263 -6.17 -8.85 1.86
CA LYS A 263 -6.76 -9.41 0.64
C LYS A 263 -7.88 -8.52 0.10
N ASP A 264 -8.81 -8.11 0.98
CA ASP A 264 -9.95 -7.29 0.58
C ASP A 264 -9.49 -5.91 0.09
N LYS A 265 -8.54 -5.29 0.78
CA LYS A 265 -8.00 -3.98 0.39
C LYS A 265 -7.14 -4.02 -0.86
N THR A 266 -6.34 -5.07 -1.06
CA THR A 266 -5.61 -5.27 -2.33
C THR A 266 -6.58 -5.32 -3.51
N SER A 267 -7.70 -6.02 -3.37
CA SER A 267 -8.75 -6.06 -4.40
C SER A 267 -9.40 -4.68 -4.60
N GLN A 268 -9.70 -3.96 -3.52
CA GLN A 268 -10.24 -2.59 -3.62
C GLN A 268 -9.27 -1.64 -4.32
N MET A 269 -7.96 -1.75 -4.04
CA MET A 269 -6.95 -0.91 -4.67
C MET A 269 -6.80 -1.21 -6.16
N PHE A 270 -6.88 -2.49 -6.56
CA PHE A 270 -7.01 -2.85 -7.97
C PHE A 270 -8.25 -2.21 -8.61
N MET A 271 -9.40 -2.23 -7.92
CA MET A 271 -10.64 -1.63 -8.42
C MET A 271 -10.59 -0.10 -8.56
N ARG A 272 -9.64 0.55 -7.89
CA ARG A 272 -9.37 2.00 -8.01
C ARG A 272 -8.44 2.37 -9.16
N LEU A 273 -7.87 1.39 -9.86
CA LEU A 273 -7.10 1.66 -11.08
C LEU A 273 -7.97 2.40 -12.12
N PRO A 274 -7.36 3.27 -12.95
CA PRO A 274 -8.06 3.95 -14.03
C PRO A 274 -8.92 2.99 -14.86
N ILE A 275 -10.10 3.46 -15.27
CA ILE A 275 -11.06 2.62 -16.02
C ILE A 275 -10.43 2.08 -17.31
N GLU A 276 -9.55 2.85 -17.94
CA GLU A 276 -8.83 2.46 -19.16
C GLU A 276 -7.91 1.27 -18.91
N ASP A 277 -7.10 1.32 -17.85
CA ASP A 277 -6.21 0.24 -17.43
C ASP A 277 -7.03 -1.02 -17.11
N ARG A 278 -8.07 -0.89 -16.28
CA ARG A 278 -8.96 -2.02 -15.96
C ARG A 278 -9.65 -2.59 -17.19
N SER A 279 -9.98 -1.76 -18.18
CA SER A 279 -10.60 -2.21 -19.43
C SER A 279 -9.62 -2.95 -20.34
N LYS A 280 -8.35 -2.55 -20.36
CA LYS A 280 -7.29 -3.28 -21.07
C LYS A 280 -7.07 -4.65 -20.42
N LEU A 281 -6.95 -4.67 -19.11
CA LEU A 281 -6.75 -5.90 -18.31
C LEU A 281 -7.91 -6.87 -18.40
N ALA A 282 -9.14 -6.37 -18.40
CA ALA A 282 -10.32 -7.21 -18.58
C ALA A 282 -10.31 -7.94 -19.93
N LYS A 283 -9.76 -7.34 -20.99
CA LYS A 283 -9.58 -8.00 -22.31
C LYS A 283 -8.53 -9.11 -22.25
N GLU A 284 -7.56 -8.98 -21.37
CA GLU A 284 -6.52 -9.99 -21.07
C GLU A 284 -7.00 -11.03 -20.01
N GLY A 285 -8.27 -10.94 -19.58
CA GLY A 285 -8.87 -11.86 -18.61
C GLY A 285 -8.60 -11.52 -17.15
N VAL A 286 -7.93 -10.40 -16.87
CA VAL A 286 -7.60 -9.94 -15.52
C VAL A 286 -8.67 -8.96 -15.05
N ILE A 287 -9.53 -9.42 -14.14
CA ILE A 287 -10.65 -8.62 -13.61
C ILE A 287 -10.45 -8.20 -12.15
N ASN A 288 -9.42 -8.73 -11.47
CA ASN A 288 -9.10 -8.43 -10.09
C ASN A 288 -7.62 -8.75 -9.77
N GLN A 289 -7.16 -8.26 -8.62
CA GLN A 289 -6.02 -8.81 -7.89
C GLN A 289 -6.50 -9.38 -6.56
N THR A 290 -6.38 -10.70 -6.40
CA THR A 290 -6.85 -11.44 -5.23
C THR A 290 -5.68 -12.11 -4.54
N ALA A 291 -5.26 -11.60 -3.39
CA ALA A 291 -4.22 -12.27 -2.60
C ALA A 291 -4.65 -13.69 -2.18
N LYS A 292 -3.70 -14.62 -2.19
CA LYS A 292 -3.92 -16.04 -1.91
C LYS A 292 -3.09 -16.53 -0.73
N ALA A 293 -3.75 -17.26 0.15
CA ALA A 293 -3.10 -18.07 1.18
C ALA A 293 -3.03 -19.52 0.70
N PHE A 294 -1.82 -20.03 0.48
CA PHE A 294 -1.55 -21.45 0.24
C PHE A 294 -1.52 -22.24 1.54
N SER A 295 -1.12 -21.61 2.64
CA SER A 295 -1.27 -22.16 3.99
C SER A 295 -1.57 -21.06 4.98
N MET A 296 -2.65 -21.23 5.75
CA MET A 296 -3.13 -20.32 6.80
C MET A 296 -3.92 -21.13 7.83
N PRO A 297 -4.02 -20.65 9.09
CA PRO A 297 -4.89 -21.28 10.07
C PRO A 297 -6.32 -21.23 9.54
N THR A 298 -7.02 -22.36 9.59
CA THR A 298 -8.47 -22.34 9.46
C THR A 298 -9.06 -22.03 10.82
N LEU A 299 -10.06 -21.14 10.86
CA LEU A 299 -10.87 -20.98 12.06
C LEU A 299 -11.44 -22.35 12.39
N SER A 300 -11.09 -22.90 13.55
CA SER A 300 -11.72 -24.11 14.07
C SER A 300 -13.22 -23.86 14.05
N LYS A 301 -13.93 -24.59 13.17
CA LYS A 301 -15.38 -24.69 13.29
C LYS A 301 -15.62 -25.30 14.66
N LYS A 302 -16.07 -24.45 15.59
CA LYS A 302 -16.49 -24.74 16.96
C LYS A 302 -16.90 -26.22 17.12
N THR A 303 -16.01 -27.05 17.67
CA THR A 303 -16.40 -28.33 18.26
C THR A 303 -15.62 -28.53 19.56
N ASP A 304 -16.41 -28.84 20.58
CA ASP A 304 -16.07 -29.43 21.86
C ASP A 304 -15.34 -28.54 22.87
N VAL A 305 -16.19 -27.85 23.64
CA VAL A 305 -15.91 -27.39 25.00
C VAL A 305 -15.30 -28.57 25.76
N ILE A 306 -13.98 -28.56 25.94
CA ILE A 306 -13.32 -29.37 26.97
C ILE A 306 -13.73 -28.76 28.31
N THR A 307 -14.83 -29.26 28.88
CA THR A 307 -15.16 -29.00 30.29
C THR A 307 -14.13 -29.71 31.16
N ALA A 308 -13.28 -28.91 31.82
CA ALA A 308 -12.55 -29.38 32.99
C ALA A 308 -13.54 -29.93 34.04
N PRO A 309 -13.17 -30.96 34.83
CA PRO A 309 -14.06 -31.54 35.82
C PRO A 309 -14.34 -30.52 36.94
N ILE A 310 -15.60 -30.12 37.07
CA ILE A 310 -16.08 -29.29 38.19
C ILE A 310 -16.39 -30.22 39.37
N PRO A 311 -15.93 -29.90 40.60
CA PRO A 311 -16.33 -30.62 41.80
C PRO A 311 -17.82 -30.43 42.11
N ASP A 312 -18.40 -31.51 42.60
CA ASP A 312 -19.82 -31.72 42.86
C ASP A 312 -20.53 -30.63 43.70
N LYS A 313 -21.77 -30.36 43.27
CA LYS A 313 -22.97 -29.97 44.04
C LYS A 313 -23.06 -28.58 44.69
N ALA A 314 -23.91 -27.75 44.09
CA ALA A 314 -25.19 -27.40 44.72
C ALA A 314 -26.21 -26.99 43.64
N GLN A 315 -27.33 -27.71 43.59
CA GLN A 315 -28.51 -27.37 42.80
C GLN A 315 -29.08 -26.03 43.26
N ASN A 316 -29.45 -25.17 42.31
CA ASN A 316 -30.79 -24.59 42.32
C ASN A 316 -31.19 -24.06 40.95
N ASN A 317 -32.42 -24.43 40.58
CA ASN A 317 -33.13 -24.08 39.37
C ASN A 317 -33.21 -22.56 39.16
N THR A 318 -33.02 -22.12 37.91
CA THR A 318 -33.96 -21.21 37.25
C THR A 318 -33.75 -21.28 35.74
N ASN A 319 -34.85 -21.53 35.03
CA ASN A 319 -34.91 -21.42 33.57
C ASN A 319 -34.63 -19.98 33.15
N THR A 320 -33.54 -19.75 32.42
CA THR A 320 -33.36 -18.56 31.60
C THR A 320 -32.90 -18.97 30.22
N THR A 321 -33.73 -18.65 29.24
CA THR A 321 -33.42 -18.68 27.81
C THR A 321 -32.15 -17.87 27.54
N ASN A 322 -31.09 -18.54 27.10
CA ASN A 322 -29.83 -17.92 26.67
C ASN A 322 -30.07 -17.03 25.44
N GLN A 323 -30.23 -15.72 25.67
CA GLN A 323 -29.85 -14.74 24.66
C GLN A 323 -28.32 -14.60 24.63
N PRO A 324 -27.71 -14.41 23.46
CA PRO A 324 -26.28 -14.19 23.35
C PRO A 324 -25.87 -12.99 24.21
N ASN A 325 -24.82 -13.16 25.02
CA ASN A 325 -24.26 -12.14 25.89
C ASN A 325 -24.10 -10.83 25.12
N LYS A 326 -24.93 -9.85 25.48
CA LYS A 326 -24.91 -8.50 24.93
C LYS A 326 -23.56 -7.89 25.28
N VAL A 327 -22.64 -7.83 24.30
CA VAL A 327 -21.33 -7.21 24.47
C VAL A 327 -21.56 -5.74 24.85
N SER A 328 -21.33 -5.41 26.12
CA SER A 328 -21.49 -4.05 26.62
C SER A 328 -20.31 -3.21 26.19
N GLY A 329 -20.57 -2.15 25.45
CA GLY A 329 -19.56 -1.25 24.95
C GLY A 329 -20.17 0.03 24.40
N LYS A 330 -19.33 1.00 24.06
CA LYS A 330 -19.75 2.32 23.61
C LYS A 330 -18.86 2.80 22.47
N ILE A 331 -19.49 3.03 21.33
CA ILE A 331 -18.90 3.71 20.18
C ILE A 331 -19.42 5.15 20.20
N THR A 332 -18.55 6.13 20.05
CA THR A 332 -18.96 7.54 19.91
C THR A 332 -18.51 8.08 18.57
N LEU A 333 -19.47 8.44 17.72
CA LEU A 333 -19.25 9.05 16.42
C LEU A 333 -19.38 10.56 16.53
N TYR A 334 -18.34 11.29 16.18
CA TYR A 334 -18.37 12.74 16.03
C TYR A 334 -18.58 13.10 14.55
N ASN A 335 -19.14 14.26 14.27
CA ASN A 335 -19.22 14.79 12.92
C ASN A 335 -18.48 16.12 12.85
N PHE A 336 -17.31 16.10 12.22
CA PHE A 336 -16.46 17.27 12.05
C PHE A 336 -16.66 17.92 10.68
N THR A 337 -17.61 17.45 9.88
CA THR A 337 -18.00 18.12 8.63
C THR A 337 -18.87 19.35 8.89
N LYS A 338 -18.97 20.22 7.88
CA LYS A 338 -19.88 21.39 7.89
C LYS A 338 -21.36 21.03 7.69
N GLN A 339 -21.65 19.77 7.35
CA GLN A 339 -23.01 19.30 7.04
C GLN A 339 -23.44 18.16 7.97
N SER A 340 -24.70 17.75 7.89
CA SER A 340 -25.13 16.54 8.61
C SER A 340 -24.70 15.30 7.84
N VAL A 341 -24.19 14.29 8.54
CA VAL A 341 -23.87 12.99 7.94
C VAL A 341 -25.01 12.01 8.23
N ASN A 342 -25.55 11.43 7.17
CA ASN A 342 -26.48 10.30 7.23
C ASN A 342 -25.68 9.02 7.03
N PHE A 343 -25.91 8.03 7.90
CA PHE A 343 -25.22 6.75 7.85
C PHE A 343 -26.15 5.65 8.34
N TYR A 344 -25.76 4.41 8.16
CA TYR A 344 -26.49 3.21 8.51
C TYR A 344 -25.67 2.44 9.52
N ILE A 345 -26.32 1.97 10.58
CA ILE A 345 -25.73 1.04 11.54
C ILE A 345 -26.36 -0.32 11.31
N ASP A 346 -25.56 -1.33 10.98
CA ASP A 346 -26.02 -2.72 11.11
C ASP A 346 -25.76 -3.19 12.54
N ASN A 347 -26.84 -3.51 13.25
CA ASN A 347 -26.79 -4.08 14.61
C ASN A 347 -26.72 -5.62 14.59
N ASN A 348 -26.44 -6.22 13.44
CA ASN A 348 -26.12 -7.64 13.36
C ASN A 348 -24.83 -7.94 14.14
N ASP A 349 -24.63 -9.23 14.42
CA ASP A 349 -23.37 -9.74 14.91
C ASP A 349 -22.25 -9.35 13.91
N PRO A 350 -21.19 -8.63 14.34
CA PRO A 350 -20.10 -8.20 13.46
C PRO A 350 -19.44 -9.36 12.70
N SER A 351 -19.53 -10.58 13.24
CA SER A 351 -19.04 -11.79 12.56
C SER A 351 -19.93 -12.30 11.42
N LYS A 352 -21.01 -11.59 11.08
CA LYS A 352 -21.97 -11.95 10.02
C LYS A 352 -22.04 -10.87 8.95
N GLU A 353 -22.40 -11.29 7.74
CA GLU A 353 -22.59 -10.39 6.59
C GLU A 353 -23.58 -9.25 6.91
N TRP A 354 -23.33 -8.10 6.29
CA TRP A 354 -24.22 -6.94 6.32
C TRP A 354 -25.62 -7.31 5.83
N LEU A 355 -26.63 -7.08 6.66
CA LEU A 355 -28.02 -7.39 6.33
C LEU A 355 -28.82 -6.09 6.22
N PRO A 356 -29.20 -5.63 5.00
CA PRO A 356 -30.01 -4.42 4.81
C PRO A 356 -31.33 -4.42 5.60
N SER A 357 -31.88 -5.60 5.92
CA SER A 357 -33.09 -5.73 6.75
C SER A 357 -32.87 -5.45 8.25
N LYS A 358 -31.61 -5.34 8.69
CA LYS A 358 -31.20 -5.08 10.08
C LYS A 358 -30.52 -3.73 10.26
N THR A 359 -30.35 -2.97 9.18
CA THR A 359 -29.74 -1.64 9.22
C THR A 359 -30.71 -0.62 9.79
N GLN A 360 -30.16 0.26 10.63
CA GLN A 360 -30.87 1.42 11.12
C GLN A 360 -30.17 2.67 10.61
N GLN A 361 -30.89 3.49 9.85
CA GLN A 361 -30.40 4.80 9.47
C GLN A 361 -30.27 5.70 10.71
N LYS A 362 -29.14 6.39 10.81
CA LYS A 362 -28.82 7.41 11.80
C LYS A 362 -28.37 8.69 11.10
N ARG A 363 -28.41 9.77 11.87
CA ARG A 363 -27.93 11.08 11.45
C ARG A 363 -27.18 11.73 12.59
N VAL A 364 -26.02 12.32 12.27
CA VAL A 364 -25.26 13.15 13.20
C VAL A 364 -25.13 14.56 12.60
N GLY A 365 -25.61 15.57 13.30
CA GLY A 365 -25.52 16.97 12.85
C GLY A 365 -24.07 17.49 12.85
N ALA A 366 -23.79 18.53 12.06
CA ALA A 366 -22.48 19.18 12.02
C ALA A 366 -22.01 19.60 13.43
N GLY A 367 -20.76 19.27 13.76
CA GLY A 367 -20.16 19.53 15.09
C GLY A 367 -20.81 18.77 16.25
N LYS A 368 -21.70 17.80 15.98
CA LYS A 368 -22.37 16.99 17.01
C LYS A 368 -21.71 15.62 17.12
N LYS A 369 -22.13 14.88 18.15
CA LYS A 369 -21.75 13.48 18.35
C LYS A 369 -22.97 12.59 18.60
N LEU A 370 -22.84 11.32 18.26
CA LEU A 370 -23.82 10.28 18.49
C LEU A 370 -23.13 9.09 19.16
N SER A 371 -23.71 8.56 20.25
CA SER A 371 -23.22 7.34 20.88
C SER A 371 -24.05 6.14 20.48
N ILE A 372 -23.38 5.03 20.21
CA ILE A 372 -23.95 3.72 19.91
C ILE A 372 -23.59 2.82 21.10
N ASN A 373 -24.61 2.33 21.81
CA ASN A 373 -24.44 1.45 22.97
C ASN A 373 -24.26 -0.01 22.49
N SER A 374 -23.19 -0.25 21.75
CA SER A 374 -22.78 -1.56 21.26
C SER A 374 -21.28 -1.72 21.45
N GLY A 375 -20.82 -2.96 21.70
CA GLY A 375 -19.39 -3.28 21.75
C GLY A 375 -18.70 -3.25 20.39
N ALA A 376 -19.47 -3.47 19.33
CA ALA A 376 -19.04 -3.34 17.95
C ALA A 376 -20.23 -3.02 17.04
N ALA A 377 -19.99 -2.39 15.89
CA ALA A 377 -21.04 -2.05 14.93
C ALA A 377 -20.47 -1.91 13.53
N PHE A 378 -21.22 -2.33 12.50
CA PHE A 378 -20.93 -1.89 11.14
C PHE A 378 -21.58 -0.54 10.89
N VAL A 379 -20.77 0.42 10.44
CA VAL A 379 -21.21 1.74 10.00
C VAL A 379 -21.00 1.85 8.51
N GLY A 380 -22.07 2.10 7.76
CA GLY A 380 -21.98 2.37 6.33
C GLY A 380 -22.63 3.68 5.93
N TYR A 381 -22.17 4.32 4.87
CA TYR A 381 -22.80 5.54 4.34
C TYR A 381 -22.58 5.65 2.84
N VAL A 382 -23.37 6.50 2.19
CA VAL A 382 -23.26 6.78 0.77
C VAL A 382 -22.74 8.20 0.60
N TYR A 383 -21.65 8.38 -0.14
CA TYR A 383 -21.12 9.69 -0.48
C TYR A 383 -20.83 9.76 -1.98
N LYS A 384 -21.37 10.79 -2.64
CA LYS A 384 -21.27 10.98 -4.11
C LYS A 384 -21.66 9.73 -4.96
N GLY A 385 -22.54 8.89 -4.45
CA GLY A 385 -23.03 7.68 -5.14
C GLY A 385 -22.21 6.41 -4.87
N GLU A 386 -21.17 6.50 -4.04
CA GLU A 386 -20.35 5.36 -3.60
C GLU A 386 -20.71 4.95 -2.17
N ASP A 387 -20.65 3.64 -1.91
CA ASP A 387 -20.92 3.06 -0.60
C ASP A 387 -19.62 2.82 0.18
N PHE A 388 -19.59 3.27 1.43
CA PHE A 388 -18.47 3.08 2.35
C PHE A 388 -18.93 2.26 3.56
N TYR A 389 -18.06 1.39 4.09
CA TYR A 389 -18.37 0.49 5.21
C TYR A 389 -17.19 0.35 6.18
N PHE A 390 -17.48 0.42 7.47
CA PHE A 390 -16.50 0.32 8.55
C PHE A 390 -17.00 -0.62 9.64
N GLU A 391 -16.15 -1.54 10.08
CA GLU A 391 -16.36 -2.26 11.33
C GLU A 391 -15.74 -1.46 12.46
N LEU A 392 -16.57 -1.05 13.43
CA LEU A 392 -16.15 -0.27 14.57
C LEU A 392 -16.18 -1.12 15.83
N GLU A 393 -15.18 -0.96 16.68
CA GLU A 393 -15.15 -1.47 18.05
C GLU A 393 -15.34 -0.32 19.03
N ASN A 394 -15.32 -0.61 20.34
CA ASN A 394 -15.34 0.40 21.38
C ASN A 394 -14.31 1.51 21.14
N GLY A 395 -14.77 2.74 21.03
CA GLY A 395 -13.88 3.85 20.73
C GLY A 395 -14.61 5.15 20.39
N ASN A 396 -13.82 6.19 20.20
CA ASN A 396 -14.26 7.46 19.65
C ASN A 396 -13.84 7.49 18.18
N TYR A 397 -14.73 7.87 17.27
CA TYR A 397 -14.47 7.98 15.83
C TYR A 397 -15.13 9.25 15.30
N PHE A 398 -14.71 9.76 14.16
CA PHE A 398 -15.32 10.98 13.61
C PHE A 398 -15.42 10.95 12.10
N PHE A 399 -16.53 11.49 11.59
CA PHE A 399 -16.69 11.80 10.18
C PHE A 399 -16.00 13.11 9.85
N ALA A 400 -15.15 13.10 8.83
CA ALA A 400 -14.58 14.29 8.23
C ALA A 400 -14.49 14.10 6.72
N LEU A 401 -14.32 15.20 5.98
CA LEU A 401 -13.81 15.05 4.63
C LEU A 401 -12.32 14.71 4.75
N ASP A 402 -11.81 13.83 3.92
CA ASP A 402 -10.38 13.61 3.71
C ASP A 402 -9.79 14.73 2.82
N GLU A 403 -8.49 14.65 2.55
CA GLU A 403 -7.74 15.59 1.72
C GLU A 403 -8.29 15.74 0.29
N THR A 404 -9.00 14.74 -0.22
CA THR A 404 -9.62 14.75 -1.55
C THR A 404 -11.07 15.29 -1.53
N GLY A 405 -11.56 15.70 -0.36
CA GLY A 405 -12.93 16.12 -0.18
C GLY A 405 -13.93 14.96 -0.17
N ILE A 406 -13.47 13.73 0.04
CA ILE A 406 -14.32 12.54 0.21
C ILE A 406 -14.67 12.38 1.69
N LEU A 407 -15.93 12.10 1.99
CA LEU A 407 -16.35 11.81 3.36
C LEU A 407 -15.75 10.48 3.82
N ASP A 408 -14.97 10.51 4.90
CA ASP A 408 -14.36 9.33 5.52
C ASP A 408 -14.61 9.28 7.04
N LEU A 409 -14.32 8.13 7.67
CA LEU A 409 -14.51 7.83 9.08
C LEU A 409 -13.19 7.43 9.74
N PHE A 410 -12.75 8.25 10.69
CA PHE A 410 -11.44 8.12 11.32
C PHE A 410 -11.55 7.75 12.80
N TYR A 411 -10.51 7.13 13.35
CA TYR A 411 -10.40 6.93 14.81
C TYR A 411 -10.03 8.25 15.48
N LYS A 412 -10.74 8.61 16.55
CA LYS A 412 -10.51 9.83 17.32
C LYS A 412 -9.57 9.56 18.49
N ASP A 413 -8.34 10.05 18.38
CA ASP A 413 -7.45 10.20 19.54
C ASP A 413 -7.97 11.28 20.50
N ASP A 414 -7.69 11.13 21.79
CA ASP A 414 -8.09 12.09 22.82
C ASP A 414 -7.39 13.45 22.64
N ASP A 415 -6.20 13.46 22.04
CA ASP A 415 -5.44 14.68 21.71
C ASP A 415 -6.00 15.46 20.51
N ILE A 416 -6.91 14.85 19.73
CA ILE A 416 -7.56 15.52 18.60
C ILE A 416 -8.64 16.49 19.12
N ASN A 417 -8.33 17.79 19.07
CA ASN A 417 -9.22 18.88 19.43
C ASN A 417 -10.19 19.24 18.28
N ILE A 418 -11.49 19.20 18.58
CA ILE A 418 -12.60 19.52 17.65
C ILE A 418 -12.50 20.93 17.04
N ASN A 419 -11.89 21.88 17.75
CA ASN A 419 -11.76 23.26 17.27
C ASN A 419 -10.59 23.43 16.29
N ASN A 420 -9.63 22.50 16.29
CA ASN A 420 -8.50 22.48 15.36
C ASN A 420 -8.72 21.54 14.18
N TYR A 421 -9.79 20.75 14.13
CA TYR A 421 -9.88 19.73 13.08
C TYR A 421 -10.17 20.29 11.68
N ASN A 422 -10.79 21.47 11.56
CA ASN A 422 -10.87 22.18 10.28
C ASN A 422 -9.47 22.53 9.72
N SER A 423 -8.41 22.55 10.55
CA SER A 423 -7.02 22.72 10.10
C SER A 423 -6.24 21.41 9.97
N VAL A 424 -6.88 20.26 10.22
CA VAL A 424 -6.24 18.93 10.06
C VAL A 424 -6.55 18.33 8.69
N VAL A 425 -7.52 18.86 7.93
CA VAL A 425 -7.87 18.34 6.59
C VAL A 425 -7.93 19.40 5.48
N GLN A 426 -7.85 20.69 5.81
CA GLN A 426 -7.41 21.68 4.82
C GLN A 426 -5.99 22.08 5.22
N ILE A 427 -5.02 21.54 4.50
CA ILE A 427 -3.65 22.04 4.55
C ILE A 427 -3.74 23.53 4.17
N ASP A 428 -3.46 24.40 5.14
CA ASP A 428 -3.25 25.80 4.83
C ASP A 428 -1.89 25.91 4.17
N TYR A 429 -1.86 25.77 2.84
CA TYR A 429 -0.64 25.83 2.05
C TYR A 429 0.12 27.16 2.26
N ASN A 430 -0.58 28.24 2.63
CA ASN A 430 0.09 29.49 2.98
C ASN A 430 0.94 29.36 4.24
N THR A 431 0.48 28.59 5.23
CA THR A 431 1.24 28.31 6.44
C THR A 431 2.25 27.20 6.21
N LEU A 432 1.89 26.16 5.44
CA LEU A 432 2.77 25.04 5.12
C LEU A 432 4.07 25.52 4.48
N LEU A 433 4.00 26.35 3.44
CA LEU A 433 5.17 26.79 2.69
C LEU A 433 6.09 27.72 3.49
N MET A 434 5.66 28.26 4.64
CA MET A 434 6.51 29.17 5.41
C MET A 434 7.76 28.49 5.95
N GLY A 435 8.89 29.20 5.82
CA GLY A 435 10.19 28.75 6.31
C GLY A 435 11.21 28.58 5.19
N ASN A 436 12.28 27.86 5.53
CA ASN A 436 13.36 27.53 4.61
C ASN A 436 13.11 26.16 3.98
N TRP A 437 13.42 26.07 2.70
CA TRP A 437 13.36 24.85 1.93
C TRP A 437 14.62 24.71 1.10
N ALA A 438 14.97 23.47 0.76
CA ALA A 438 16.05 23.16 -0.16
C ALA A 438 15.55 22.22 -1.26
N TRP A 439 16.00 22.45 -2.48
CA TRP A 439 15.79 21.55 -3.62
C TRP A 439 17.02 21.62 -4.54
N ASP A 440 17.18 20.63 -5.42
CA ASP A 440 18.29 20.59 -6.37
C ASP A 440 17.78 21.01 -7.75
N ASP A 441 18.39 22.05 -8.32
CA ASP A 441 18.15 22.48 -9.71
C ASP A 441 18.99 21.58 -10.62
N THR A 442 18.33 20.79 -11.46
CA THR A 442 19.01 19.79 -12.28
C THR A 442 19.66 20.41 -13.50
N GLN A 443 19.22 21.59 -13.93
CA GLN A 443 19.82 22.31 -15.06
C GLN A 443 21.16 22.92 -14.66
N SER A 444 21.20 23.64 -13.55
CA SER A 444 22.44 24.25 -13.04
C SER A 444 23.32 23.26 -12.26
N GLY A 445 22.72 22.21 -11.70
CA GLY A 445 23.35 21.29 -10.75
C GLY A 445 23.57 21.91 -9.36
N GLU A 446 22.96 23.07 -9.09
CA GLU A 446 23.06 23.79 -7.82
C GLU A 446 21.96 23.36 -6.83
N THR A 447 22.25 23.47 -5.54
CA THR A 447 21.19 23.38 -4.52
C THR A 447 20.59 24.78 -4.33
N VAL A 448 19.28 24.87 -4.44
CA VAL A 448 18.51 26.10 -4.27
C VAL A 448 17.91 26.12 -2.87
N LEU A 449 18.20 27.19 -2.12
CA LEU A 449 17.59 27.45 -0.81
C LEU A 449 16.45 28.45 -0.97
N THR A 450 15.21 27.98 -0.89
CA THR A 450 14.00 28.83 -0.98
C THR A 450 13.52 29.22 0.42
N ASN A 451 13.61 30.50 0.77
CA ASN A 451 12.97 31.05 1.96
C ASN A 451 11.63 31.68 1.59
N PHE A 452 10.53 31.09 2.05
CA PHE A 452 9.23 31.74 1.97
C PHE A 452 8.98 32.58 3.23
N SER A 453 8.51 33.80 3.00
CA SER A 453 7.91 34.70 3.98
C SER A 453 6.57 35.21 3.47
N ARG A 454 5.84 36.01 4.27
CA ARG A 454 4.50 36.47 3.88
C ARG A 454 4.51 37.18 2.52
N LYS A 455 3.98 36.50 1.49
CA LYS A 455 3.89 36.94 0.10
C LYS A 455 5.22 37.16 -0.61
N LYS A 456 6.36 36.76 -0.03
CA LYS A 456 7.67 36.91 -0.66
C LYS A 456 8.45 35.62 -0.56
N PHE A 457 9.25 35.34 -1.58
CA PHE A 457 10.24 34.27 -1.52
C PHE A 457 11.61 34.82 -1.91
N VAL A 458 12.65 34.17 -1.41
CA VAL A 458 14.04 34.38 -1.83
C VAL A 458 14.64 33.01 -2.10
N GLU A 459 15.15 32.83 -3.30
CA GLU A 459 15.92 31.65 -3.68
C GLU A 459 17.39 32.01 -3.74
N THR A 460 18.22 31.21 -3.07
CA THR A 460 19.67 31.37 -3.10
C THR A 460 20.30 30.11 -3.69
N TYR A 461 20.95 30.25 -4.84
CA TYR A 461 21.62 29.17 -5.54
C TYR A 461 23.01 28.93 -4.94
N GLN A 462 23.37 27.67 -4.70
CA GLN A 462 24.64 27.29 -4.10
C GLN A 462 25.46 26.39 -5.05
N PRO A 463 26.74 26.72 -5.31
CA PRO A 463 27.57 27.69 -4.60
C PRO A 463 27.62 29.11 -5.19
N SER A 464 26.90 29.41 -6.28
CA SER A 464 27.00 30.70 -6.98
C SER A 464 26.63 31.91 -6.12
N ASN A 465 25.77 31.71 -5.11
CA ASN A 465 25.10 32.76 -4.32
C ASN A 465 24.28 33.72 -5.19
N ALA A 466 23.83 33.28 -6.37
CA ALA A 466 22.83 34.02 -7.11
C ALA A 466 21.53 34.05 -6.30
N GLU A 467 20.86 35.21 -6.28
CA GLU A 467 19.59 35.38 -5.59
C GLU A 467 18.48 35.68 -6.59
N LEU A 468 17.37 34.97 -6.46
CA LEU A 468 16.11 35.27 -7.12
C LEU A 468 15.09 35.71 -6.06
N ILE A 469 14.45 36.85 -6.27
CA ILE A 469 13.51 37.43 -5.31
C ILE A 469 12.19 37.68 -6.00
N GLY A 470 11.11 37.24 -5.38
CA GLY A 470 9.77 37.43 -5.92
C GLY A 470 8.67 37.42 -4.88
N GLU A 471 7.45 37.43 -5.38
CA GLU A 471 6.22 37.21 -4.62
C GLU A 471 5.67 35.82 -4.91
N TRP A 472 4.85 35.30 -3.99
CA TRP A 472 4.17 34.03 -4.21
C TRP A 472 2.76 34.05 -3.61
N SER A 473 1.90 33.17 -4.13
CA SER A 473 0.55 32.99 -3.61
C SER A 473 0.04 31.56 -3.81
N ILE A 474 -0.96 31.17 -3.01
CA ILE A 474 -1.72 29.94 -3.24
C ILE A 474 -3.08 30.28 -3.83
N ARG A 475 -3.45 29.59 -4.90
CA ARG A 475 -4.81 29.63 -5.45
C ARG A 475 -5.36 28.21 -5.64
N GLN A 476 -6.68 28.10 -5.72
CA GLN A 476 -7.35 26.85 -6.04
C GLN A 476 -7.86 26.90 -7.47
N GLU A 477 -7.63 25.83 -8.22
CA GLU A 477 -8.02 25.73 -9.62
C GLU A 477 -8.62 24.36 -9.92
N THR A 478 -9.66 24.31 -10.76
CA THR A 478 -10.27 23.05 -11.17
C THR A 478 -9.75 22.66 -12.55
N LEU A 479 -8.96 21.59 -12.62
CA LEU A 479 -8.43 21.02 -13.86
C LEU A 479 -9.10 19.66 -14.08
N ASP A 480 -9.73 19.47 -15.24
CA ASP A 480 -10.45 18.24 -15.61
C ASP A 480 -11.44 17.73 -14.54
N GLY A 481 -12.10 18.66 -13.84
CA GLY A 481 -13.07 18.35 -12.78
C GLY A 481 -12.46 17.99 -11.41
N THR A 482 -11.14 18.08 -11.28
CA THR A 482 -10.41 17.88 -10.01
C THR A 482 -9.90 19.23 -9.50
N GLU A 483 -10.10 19.52 -8.21
CA GLU A 483 -9.60 20.74 -7.57
C GLU A 483 -8.15 20.54 -7.13
N TYR A 484 -7.26 21.45 -7.56
CA TYR A 484 -5.85 21.49 -7.20
C TYR A 484 -5.53 22.78 -6.45
N ASN A 485 -4.53 22.73 -5.57
CA ASN A 485 -3.91 23.92 -5.01
C ASN A 485 -2.66 24.23 -5.81
N LEU A 486 -2.58 25.45 -6.34
CA LEU A 486 -1.46 25.93 -7.12
C LEU A 486 -0.61 26.88 -6.28
N LEU A 487 0.71 26.70 -6.35
CA LEU A 487 1.69 27.69 -5.95
C LEU A 487 2.04 28.55 -7.17
N THR A 488 1.74 29.83 -7.10
CA THR A 488 2.12 30.80 -8.14
C THR A 488 3.32 31.62 -7.67
N TYR A 489 4.41 31.64 -8.43
CA TYR A 489 5.54 32.54 -8.25
C TYR A 489 5.43 33.75 -9.18
N PHE A 490 5.83 34.92 -8.68
CA PHE A 490 5.93 36.16 -9.44
C PHE A 490 7.32 36.76 -9.24
N TYR A 491 8.12 36.94 -10.29
CA TYR A 491 9.42 37.60 -10.16
C TYR A 491 9.77 38.42 -11.41
N GLN A 492 10.81 39.23 -11.29
CA GLN A 492 11.37 39.99 -12.40
C GLN A 492 12.84 39.57 -12.57
N ASP A 493 13.24 39.24 -13.79
CA ASP A 493 14.63 38.91 -14.07
C ASP A 493 15.52 40.17 -14.13
N SER A 494 16.81 39.97 -14.40
CA SER A 494 17.78 41.06 -14.50
C SER A 494 17.61 41.96 -15.72
N GLU A 495 16.88 41.52 -16.74
CA GLU A 495 16.57 42.30 -17.95
C GLU A 495 15.27 43.09 -17.81
N GLY A 496 14.49 42.80 -16.76
CA GLY A 496 13.24 43.48 -16.45
C GLY A 496 12.01 42.74 -16.95
N SER A 497 12.14 41.56 -17.54
CA SER A 497 11.00 40.70 -17.89
C SER A 497 10.35 40.18 -16.61
N THR A 498 9.01 40.20 -16.57
CA THR A 498 8.24 39.67 -15.44
C THR A 498 7.75 38.26 -15.74
N TYR A 499 7.88 37.36 -14.78
CA TYR A 499 7.46 35.97 -14.88
C TYR A 499 6.35 35.66 -13.87
N GLU A 500 5.34 34.92 -14.31
CA GLU A 500 4.34 34.24 -13.47
C GLU A 500 4.44 32.74 -13.72
N LEU A 501 4.74 31.94 -12.69
CA LEU A 501 4.90 30.49 -12.79
C LEU A 501 3.91 29.77 -11.90
N ASP A 502 3.14 28.83 -12.45
CA ASP A 502 2.20 28.00 -11.68
C ASP A 502 2.70 26.57 -11.51
N TYR A 503 2.63 26.10 -10.26
CA TYR A 503 2.94 24.73 -9.88
C TYR A 503 1.78 24.08 -9.14
N ILE A 504 1.42 22.85 -9.50
CA ILE A 504 0.52 22.02 -8.69
C ILE A 504 1.26 21.56 -7.44
N ILE A 505 0.68 21.79 -6.26
CA ILE A 505 1.24 21.31 -4.99
C ILE A 505 0.77 19.89 -4.71
N MET A 506 1.71 18.95 -4.75
CA MET A 506 1.55 17.57 -4.33
C MET A 506 2.14 17.46 -2.92
N TYR A 507 1.29 17.34 -1.90
CA TYR A 507 1.70 17.22 -0.51
C TYR A 507 1.29 15.87 0.08
N ASP A 508 2.25 15.19 0.70
CA ASP A 508 2.03 13.96 1.43
C ASP A 508 2.12 14.25 2.94
N TYR A 509 1.03 14.01 3.68
CA TYR A 509 1.00 14.20 5.14
C TYR A 509 1.92 13.24 5.89
N GLU A 510 2.37 12.15 5.25
CA GLU A 510 3.39 11.26 5.82
C GLU A 510 4.76 11.96 5.87
N PHE A 511 5.01 12.98 5.03
CA PHE A 511 6.23 13.79 4.94
C PHE A 511 5.92 15.29 5.07
N PRO A 512 5.60 15.80 6.28
CA PRO A 512 5.27 17.21 6.47
C PRO A 512 6.41 18.19 6.15
N ASP A 513 7.62 17.64 5.98
CA ASP A 513 8.85 18.34 5.65
C ASP A 513 9.24 18.17 4.18
N GLU A 514 8.36 17.63 3.34
CA GLU A 514 8.55 17.45 1.89
C GLU A 514 7.32 17.96 1.12
N ILE A 515 7.56 18.66 0.01
CA ILE A 515 6.53 19.00 -0.97
C ILE A 515 7.05 18.70 -2.36
N GLN A 516 6.18 18.22 -3.23
CA GLN A 516 6.44 18.11 -4.66
C GLN A 516 5.63 19.19 -5.39
N LEU A 517 6.30 19.94 -6.26
CA LEU A 517 5.71 20.95 -7.11
C LEU A 517 5.81 20.47 -8.55
N VAL A 518 4.68 20.39 -9.26
CA VAL A 518 4.64 19.98 -10.66
C VAL A 518 4.31 21.19 -11.51
N PHE A 519 5.19 21.54 -12.44
CA PHE A 519 5.00 22.70 -13.30
C PHE A 519 3.73 22.56 -14.14
N LEU A 520 2.95 23.64 -14.23
CA LEU A 520 1.70 23.68 -14.98
C LEU A 520 1.79 24.64 -16.17
N VAL A 521 2.10 25.91 -15.92
CA VAL A 521 2.13 26.96 -16.95
C VAL A 521 3.03 28.11 -16.51
N ALA A 522 3.58 28.84 -17.48
CA ALA A 522 4.36 30.05 -17.25
C ALA A 522 3.89 31.19 -18.16
N TYR A 523 4.04 32.42 -17.67
CA TYR A 523 3.81 33.64 -18.44
C TYR A 523 5.04 34.54 -18.35
N GLU A 524 5.47 35.09 -19.49
CA GLU A 524 6.48 36.14 -19.58
C GLU A 524 5.80 37.43 -20.07
N ASN A 525 5.87 38.51 -19.29
CA ASN A 525 5.26 39.80 -19.62
C ASN A 525 3.76 39.68 -20.02
N ASP A 526 3.01 38.90 -19.23
CA ASP A 526 1.59 38.55 -19.45
C ASP A 526 1.29 37.69 -20.69
N LEU A 527 2.33 37.17 -21.36
CA LEU A 527 2.19 36.24 -22.49
C LEU A 527 2.50 34.82 -22.01
N GLU A 528 1.55 33.91 -22.19
CA GLU A 528 1.76 32.48 -21.95
C GLU A 528 2.89 31.99 -22.87
N ILE A 529 3.90 31.35 -22.27
CA ILE A 529 5.00 30.74 -23.01
C ILE A 529 4.75 29.24 -23.14
N SER A 530 5.19 28.65 -24.25
CA SER A 530 5.05 27.21 -24.46
C SER A 530 5.84 26.42 -23.43
N TYR A 531 5.41 25.17 -23.18
CA TYR A 531 6.13 24.27 -22.29
C TYR A 531 7.58 24.06 -22.76
N GLU A 532 7.82 23.95 -24.07
CA GLU A 532 9.17 23.84 -24.64
C GLU A 532 10.02 25.08 -24.38
N GLU A 533 9.44 26.28 -24.42
CA GLU A 533 10.13 27.54 -24.06
C GLU A 533 10.41 27.61 -22.56
N ALA A 534 9.47 27.14 -21.73
CA ALA A 534 9.60 27.10 -20.28
C ALA A 534 10.65 26.07 -19.81
N GLU A 535 10.76 24.92 -20.48
CA GLU A 535 11.77 23.88 -20.16
C GLU A 535 13.21 24.37 -20.30
N GLU A 536 13.47 25.43 -21.09
CA GLU A 536 14.82 26.00 -21.22
C GLU A 536 15.35 26.61 -19.91
N PHE A 537 14.46 26.90 -18.95
CA PHE A 537 14.84 27.54 -17.69
C PHE A 537 14.05 27.07 -16.45
N LEU A 538 13.12 26.13 -16.60
CA LEU A 538 12.32 25.57 -15.50
C LEU A 538 12.45 24.06 -15.37
N GLU A 539 12.39 23.61 -14.11
CA GLU A 539 12.22 22.20 -13.78
C GLU A 539 10.75 21.79 -13.88
N PRO A 540 10.43 20.68 -14.60
CA PRO A 540 9.05 20.21 -14.71
C PRO A 540 8.51 19.69 -13.38
N THR A 541 9.39 19.30 -12.46
CA THR A 541 9.03 18.84 -11.12
C THR A 541 10.12 19.22 -10.12
N ILE A 542 9.73 19.90 -9.05
CA ILE A 542 10.62 20.29 -7.96
C ILE A 542 10.21 19.49 -6.72
N ILE A 543 11.18 18.88 -6.04
CA ILE A 543 10.97 18.27 -4.72
C ILE A 543 11.70 19.13 -3.70
N MET A 544 10.96 19.78 -2.82
CA MET A 544 11.51 20.66 -1.80
C MET A 544 11.46 19.99 -0.43
N TYR A 545 12.55 20.11 0.32
CA TYR A 545 12.69 19.61 1.68
C TYR A 545 12.81 20.78 2.66
N ARG A 546 12.06 20.75 3.75
CA ARG A 546 12.12 21.77 4.80
C ARG A 546 13.50 21.72 5.46
N THR A 547 14.13 22.87 5.64
CA THR A 547 15.42 23.01 6.33
C THR A 547 15.26 23.77 7.65
N GLU A 548 16.07 23.40 8.65
CA GLU A 548 16.03 23.98 10.01
C GLU A 548 16.45 25.44 10.06
#